data_AF-A0A1G7LEB5-F1
#
_entry.id   AF-A0A1G7LEB5-F1
#
_cell.length_a   1.000
_cell.length_b   1.000
_cell.length_c   1.000
_cell.angle_alpha   90.00
_cell.angle_beta   90.00
_cell.angle_gamma   90.00
#
_symmetry.space_group_name_H-M   'P 1'
#
loop_
_entity.id
_entity.type
_entity.pdbx_description
1 polymer ?
#
loop_
_entity_poly.entity_id
_entity_poly.type
_entity_poly.pdbx_seq_one_letter_code
_entity_poly.pdbx_strand_id
1 'polypeptide(L)' 'MAETTREARTAAEPAPDTDGYCAPAVARAAPPEADGPPYAECVLCREPTEYPQSWKGLTLCPVCEWQEAQRNACSG' A
#
# COMPACT_ATOMS: atom_id res chain seq x y z
N MET A 1 27.79 -9.38 28.17
CA MET A 1 26.92 -9.03 29.32
C MET A 1 26.26 -7.67 29.08
N ALA A 2 25.30 -7.60 28.16
CA ALA A 2 24.35 -6.48 28.04
C ALA A 2 23.18 -6.94 27.14
N GLU A 3 22.65 -8.11 27.46
CA GLU A 3 21.49 -8.72 26.82
C GLU A 3 20.47 -8.94 27.93
N THR A 4 19.87 -7.85 28.43
CA THR A 4 18.66 -7.92 29.26
C THR A 4 18.04 -6.53 29.41
N THR A 5 17.12 -6.17 28.51
CA THR A 5 15.92 -5.36 28.81
C THR A 5 15.06 -5.16 27.56
N ARG A 6 14.70 -6.27 26.89
CA ARG A 6 13.53 -6.32 26.00
C ARG A 6 12.25 -6.73 26.76
N GLU A 7 12.32 -6.93 28.08
CA GLU A 7 11.24 -7.51 28.89
C GLU A 7 10.52 -6.52 29.82
N ALA A 8 10.53 -5.23 29.49
CA ALA A 8 9.84 -4.20 30.29
C ALA A 8 8.76 -3.42 29.50
N ARG A 9 8.24 -3.99 28.39
CA ARG A 9 7.12 -3.40 27.63
C ARG A 9 5.82 -4.19 27.78
N THR A 10 5.56 -4.68 28.99
CA THR A 10 4.23 -5.20 29.36
C THR A 10 3.73 -4.47 30.60
N ALA A 11 3.51 -3.17 30.44
CA ALA A 11 2.33 -2.58 31.08
C ALA A 11 1.21 -2.73 30.05
N ALA A 12 0.14 -3.43 30.40
CA ALA A 12 -1.06 -3.45 29.59
C ALA A 12 -1.62 -2.01 29.59
N GLU A 13 -1.24 -1.22 28.60
CA GLU A 13 -2.02 -0.04 28.22
C GLU A 13 -3.45 -0.52 28.00
N PRO A 14 -4.48 0.16 28.56
CA PRO A 14 -5.84 -0.15 28.18
C PRO A 14 -5.91 -0.01 26.66
N ALA A 15 -6.33 -1.07 25.98
CA ALA A 15 -6.50 -1.04 24.54
C ALA A 15 -7.33 0.22 24.20
N PRO A 16 -6.93 1.04 23.22
CA PRO A 16 -7.78 2.14 22.79
C PRO A 16 -9.14 1.53 22.43
N ASP A 17 -10.24 2.18 22.82
CA ASP A 17 -11.58 1.85 22.32
C ASP A 17 -11.53 1.91 20.79
N THR A 18 -11.27 0.77 20.15
CA THR A 18 -11.17 0.62 18.69
C THR A 18 -12.55 0.53 18.05
N ASP A 19 -13.62 0.83 18.79
CA ASP A 19 -15.01 0.74 18.33
C ASP A 19 -15.33 1.68 17.15
N GLY A 20 -14.45 2.65 16.88
CA GLY A 20 -14.61 3.57 15.75
C GLY A 20 -13.32 4.02 15.07
N TYR A 21 -12.15 3.52 15.45
CA TYR A 21 -10.92 3.98 14.81
C TYR A 21 -10.71 3.27 13.46
N CYS A 22 -10.99 4.03 12.39
CA CYS A 22 -10.96 3.61 11.00
C CYS A 22 -11.97 2.53 10.60
N ALA A 23 -13.08 2.38 11.35
CA ALA A 23 -14.16 1.50 10.93
C ALA A 23 -14.97 2.15 9.78
N PRO A 24 -15.00 1.57 8.56
CA PRO A 24 -15.96 2.03 7.56
C PRO A 24 -17.37 1.68 8.05
N ALA A 25 -18.19 2.70 8.32
CA ALA A 25 -19.47 2.54 9.02
C ALA A 25 -20.55 1.72 8.27
N VAL A 26 -20.25 1.13 7.12
CA VAL A 26 -21.19 0.34 6.31
C VAL A 26 -20.40 -0.47 5.30
N ALA A 27 -20.84 -1.72 5.04
CA ALA A 27 -20.38 -2.47 3.88
C ALA A 27 -20.75 -1.69 2.61
N ARG A 28 -19.78 -0.98 2.03
CA ARG A 28 -19.94 -0.34 0.73
C ARG A 28 -20.03 -1.47 -0.29
N ALA A 29 -21.08 -1.43 -1.12
CA ALA A 29 -21.14 -2.32 -2.28
C ALA A 29 -19.83 -2.17 -3.06
N ALA A 30 -19.26 -3.29 -3.48
CA ALA A 30 -18.07 -3.27 -4.34
C ALA A 30 -18.37 -2.38 -5.55
N PRO A 31 -17.45 -1.47 -5.93
CA PRO A 31 -17.62 -0.70 -7.14
C PRO A 31 -17.84 -1.66 -8.32
N PRO A 32 -18.68 -1.29 -9.30
CA PRO A 32 -18.86 -2.11 -10.50
C PRO A 32 -17.49 -2.38 -11.14
N GLU A 33 -17.33 -3.57 -11.73
CA GLU A 33 -16.16 -3.86 -12.56
C GLU A 33 -16.01 -2.72 -13.57
N ALA A 34 -14.86 -2.05 -13.53
CA ALA A 34 -14.64 -0.89 -14.37
C ALA A 34 -14.63 -1.35 -15.83
N ASP A 35 -15.64 -0.96 -16.59
CA ASP A 35 -15.75 -1.11 -18.05
C ASP A 35 -14.74 -0.20 -18.81
N GLY A 36 -13.66 0.19 -18.13
CA GLY A 36 -12.63 1.06 -18.67
C GLY A 36 -11.75 0.33 -19.68
N PRO A 37 -11.00 1.08 -20.52
CA PRO A 37 -9.95 0.49 -21.36
C PRO A 37 -9.08 -0.41 -20.49
N PRO A 38 -8.56 -1.54 -21.03
CA PRO A 38 -7.78 -2.47 -20.23
C PRO A 38 -6.69 -1.70 -19.49
N TYR A 39 -6.59 -1.95 -18.19
CA TYR A 39 -5.53 -1.38 -17.38
C TYR A 39 -4.17 -1.73 -17.98
N ALA A 40 -3.22 -0.80 -17.93
CA ALA A 40 -1.88 -1.10 -18.40
C ALA A 40 -1.25 -2.15 -17.49
N GLU A 41 -0.48 -3.09 -18.04
CA GLU A 41 0.31 -4.01 -17.23
C GLU A 41 1.63 -3.35 -16.84
N CYS A 42 2.00 -3.45 -15.56
CA CYS A 42 3.29 -2.97 -15.09
C CYS A 42 4.43 -3.81 -15.69
N VAL A 43 5.47 -3.18 -16.25
CA VAL A 43 6.57 -3.93 -16.88
C VAL A 43 7.42 -4.74 -15.89
N LEU A 44 7.40 -4.37 -14.60
CA LEU A 44 8.16 -5.04 -13.54
C LEU A 44 7.39 -6.19 -12.87
N CYS A 45 6.17 -5.93 -12.37
CA CYS A 45 5.39 -6.92 -11.61
C CYS A 45 4.30 -7.63 -12.43
N ARG A 46 3.97 -7.14 -13.63
CA ARG A 46 2.91 -7.69 -14.51
C ARG A 46 1.51 -7.67 -13.90
N GLU A 47 1.30 -6.88 -12.86
CA GLU A 47 -0.03 -6.60 -12.34
C GLU A 47 -0.70 -5.48 -13.14
N PRO A 48 -2.04 -5.51 -13.28
CA PRO A 48 -2.79 -4.41 -13.85
C PRO A 48 -2.62 -3.17 -12.97
N THR A 49 -2.19 -2.08 -13.59
CA THR A 49 -2.03 -0.79 -12.92
C THR A 49 -3.38 -0.11 -12.71
N GLU A 50 -3.43 0.93 -11.88
CA GLU A 50 -4.63 1.79 -11.76
C GLU A 50 -4.87 2.63 -13.03
N TYR A 51 -3.88 2.71 -13.92
CA TYR A 51 -3.92 3.57 -15.10
C TYR A 51 -4.43 2.84 -16.35
N PRO A 52 -5.28 3.49 -17.16
CA PRO A 52 -5.73 2.92 -18.43
C PRO A 52 -4.58 2.87 -19.44
N GLN A 53 -4.55 1.86 -20.32
CA GLN A 53 -3.56 1.73 -21.40
C GLN A 53 -3.47 2.94 -22.35
N SER A 54 -4.48 3.82 -22.34
CA SER A 54 -4.49 5.06 -23.13
C SER A 54 -3.51 6.12 -22.61
N TRP A 55 -3.07 6.04 -21.34
CA TRP A 55 -2.08 6.96 -20.78
C TRP A 55 -0.68 6.63 -21.27
N LYS A 56 -0.20 7.43 -22.22
CA LYS A 56 1.15 7.29 -22.79
C LYS A 56 2.19 7.82 -21.80
N GLY A 57 3.21 7.00 -21.52
CA GLY A 57 4.43 7.42 -20.80
C GLY A 57 4.61 6.86 -19.39
N LEU A 58 3.57 6.27 -18.78
CA LEU A 58 3.72 5.50 -17.54
C LEU A 58 3.82 4.00 -17.87
N THR A 59 5.01 3.42 -17.66
CA THR A 59 5.26 1.97 -17.80
C THR A 59 5.28 1.23 -16.46
N LEU A 60 5.24 1.96 -15.35
CA LEU A 60 5.30 1.44 -13.97
C LEU A 60 3.99 1.71 -13.24
N CYS A 61 3.61 0.79 -12.34
CA CYS A 61 2.51 1.02 -11.40
C CYS A 61 2.93 1.97 -10.27
N PRO A 62 1.97 2.60 -9.56
CA PRO A 62 2.22 3.54 -8.47
C PRO A 62 3.14 3.01 -7.34
N VAL A 63 3.10 1.70 -7.09
CA VAL A 63 3.98 1.06 -6.11
C VAL A 63 5.41 0.99 -6.64
N CYS A 64 5.59 0.50 -7.86
CA CYS A 64 6.90 0.35 -8.47
C CYS A 64 7.60 1.70 -8.68
N GLU A 65 6.88 2.74 -9.10
CA GLU A 65 7.47 4.09 -9.25
C GLU A 65 8.04 4.62 -7.93
N TRP A 66 7.31 4.42 -6.83
CA TRP A 66 7.77 4.85 -5.50
C TRP A 66 8.98 4.04 -5.03
N GLN A 67 8.99 2.73 -5.29
CA GLN A 67 10.12 1.88 -4.94
C GLN A 67 11.40 2.24 -5.71
N GLU A 68 11.28 2.55 -7.01
CA GLU A 68 12.42 3.03 -7.81
C GLU A 68 12.95 4.38 -7.27
N ALA A 69 12.05 5.30 -6.93
CA ALA A 69 12.42 6.59 -6.34
C ALA A 69 13.15 6.41 -4.99
N GLN A 70 12.64 5.54 -4.11
CA GLN A 70 13.26 5.20 -2.83
C GLN A 70 14.65 4.59 -3.00
N ARG A 71 14.79 3.63 -3.93
CA ARG A 71 16.11 3.04 -4.25
C ARG A 71 17.08 4.11 -4.70
N ASN A 72 16.69 4.98 -5.63
CA ASN A 72 17.57 6.02 -6.15
C ASN A 72 17.96 7.05 -5.07
N ALA A 73 17.03 7.36 -4.16
CA ALA A 73 17.30 8.24 -3.02
C ALA A 73 18.31 7.66 -2.01
N CYS A 74 18.39 6.33 -1.90
CA CYS A 74 19.23 5.64 -0.91
C CYS A 74 20.46 4.91 -1.49
N SER A 75 20.71 4.98 -2.80
CA SER A 75 21.83 4.28 -3.47
C SER A 75 23.12 5.12 -3.57
N GLY A 76 23.38 5.97 -2.55
CA GLY A 76 24.56 6.83 -2.47
C GLY A 76 25.88 6.07 -2.42
#